data_AF-A0A7C4EZT5-F1
#
_entry.id   AF-A0A7C4EZT5-F1
#
_cell.length_a   1.000
_cell.length_b   1.000
_cell.length_c   1.000
_cell.angle_alpha   90.00
_cell.angle_beta   90.00
_cell.angle_gamma   90.00
#
_symmetry.space_group_name_H-M   'P 1'
#
loop_
_entity.id
_entity.type
_entity.pdbx_description
1 polymer ?
#
loop_
_entity_poly.entity_id
_entity_poly.type
_entity_poly.pdbx_seq_one_letter_code
_entity_poly.pdbx_strand_id
1 'polypeptide(L)' 'MSLEDDLLAEIRKWTRRLDEALAGASSSGEKGERLLENIRAYRRDSEHFLGRGDLVRSYECLIWAWAILETGRELGFLR' A
#
# COMPACT_ATOMS: atom_id res chain seq x y z
N MET A 1 -15.03 -18.82 -9.87
CA MET A 1 -14.52 -17.50 -9.45
C MET A 1 -13.99 -16.82 -10.69
N SER A 2 -14.31 -15.54 -10.88
CA SER A 2 -13.78 -14.74 -11.98
C SER A 2 -12.47 -14.06 -11.57
N LEU A 3 -11.67 -13.63 -12.56
CA LEU A 3 -10.46 -12.83 -12.30
C LEU A 3 -10.78 -11.53 -11.53
N GLU A 4 -11.93 -10.93 -11.80
CA GLU A 4 -12.39 -9.73 -11.10
C GLU A 4 -12.67 -9.99 -9.62
N ASP A 5 -13.31 -11.12 -9.29
CA ASP A 5 -13.54 -11.53 -7.90
C ASP A 5 -12.23 -11.75 -7.15
N ASP A 6 -11.25 -12.39 -7.81
CA ASP A 6 -9.93 -12.67 -7.25
C ASP A 6 -9.16 -11.37 -6.98
N LEU A 7 -9.16 -10.44 -7.93
CA LEU A 7 -8.55 -9.12 -7.76
C LEU A 7 -9.21 -8.33 -6.63
N LEU A 8 -10.54 -8.31 -6.57
CA LEU A 8 -11.26 -7.64 -5.48
C LEU A 8 -10.92 -8.24 -4.11
N ALA A 9 -10.80 -9.57 -4.02
CA ALA A 9 -10.41 -10.25 -2.79
C ALA A 9 -8.98 -9.87 -2.37
N GLU A 10 -8.03 -9.88 -3.31
CA GLU A 10 -6.63 -9.50 -3.02
C GLU A 10 -6.50 -8.01 -2.68
N ILE A 11 -7.19 -7.11 -3.39
CA ILE A 11 -7.22 -5.67 -3.07
C ILE A 11 -7.71 -5.44 -1.63
N ARG A 12 -8.81 -6.10 -1.23
CA ARG A 12 -9.34 -5.98 0.15
C ARG A 12 -8.36 -6.50 1.19
N LYS A 13 -7.77 -7.66 0.92
CA LYS A 13 -6.78 -8.30 1.82
C LYS A 13 -5.55 -7.42 2.01
N TRP A 14 -4.97 -6.91 0.93
CA TRP A 14 -3.76 -6.09 0.99
C TRP A 14 -4.03 -4.68 1.51
N THR A 15 -5.19 -4.10 1.20
CA THR A 15 -5.67 -2.87 1.83
C THR A 15 -5.65 -2.99 3.35
N ARG A 16 -6.33 -4.00 3.90
CA ARG A 16 -6.39 -4.21 5.35
C ARG A 16 -4.99 -4.37 5.96
N ARG A 17 -4.15 -5.22 5.36
CA ARG A 17 -2.78 -5.45 5.84
C ARG A 17 -1.97 -4.15 5.85
N LEU A 18 -2.05 -3.37 4.78
CA LEU A 18 -1.32 -2.11 4.64
C LEU A 18 -1.81 -1.08 5.66
N ASP A 19 -3.11 -0.94 5.84
CA ASP A 19 -3.71 0.01 6.78
C ASP A 19 -3.33 -0.36 8.24
N GLU A 20 -3.37 -1.65 8.60
CA GLU A 20 -2.89 -2.16 9.89
C GLU A 20 -1.39 -1.89 10.10
N ALA A 21 -0.57 -2.17 9.08
CA ALA A 21 0.86 -1.96 9.16
C ALA A 21 1.23 -0.47 9.24
N LEU A 22 0.49 0.41 8.57
CA LEU A 22 0.66 1.85 8.61
C LEU A 22 0.24 2.47 9.95
N ALA A 23 -0.77 1.91 10.61
CA ALA A 23 -1.20 2.39 11.93
C ALA A 23 -0.08 2.24 12.99
N GLY A 24 0.77 1.23 12.86
CA GLY A 24 1.94 1.01 13.72
C GLY A 24 3.25 1.61 13.18
N ALA A 25 3.27 2.12 11.95
CA ALA A 25 4.50 2.54 11.29
C ALA A 25 4.99 3.90 11.77
N SER A 26 6.27 3.99 12.06
CA SER A 26 6.97 5.24 12.39
C SER A 26 8.20 5.45 11.51
N SER A 27 8.50 6.70 11.18
CA SER A 27 9.65 7.07 10.35
C SER A 27 10.87 7.46 11.17
N SER A 28 12.05 7.16 10.64
CA SER A 28 13.34 7.62 11.18
C SER A 28 13.99 8.61 10.22
N GLY A 29 14.00 9.89 10.59
CA GLY A 29 14.56 10.98 9.80
C GLY A 29 13.80 11.28 8.51
N GLU A 30 14.29 12.27 7.76
CA GLU A 30 13.63 12.80 6.56
C GLU A 30 13.38 11.73 5.49
N LYS A 31 14.32 10.79 5.31
CA LYS A 31 14.15 9.69 4.34
C LYS A 31 12.95 8.81 4.71
N GLY A 32 12.79 8.45 5.99
CA GLY A 32 11.65 7.67 6.45
C GLY A 32 10.32 8.41 6.28
N GLU A 33 10.31 9.72 6.53
CA GLU A 33 9.11 10.55 6.34
C GLU A 33 8.66 10.57 4.88
N ARG A 34 9.60 10.75 3.94
CA ARG A 34 9.33 10.68 2.50
C ARG A 34 8.81 9.30 2.06
N LEU A 35 9.34 8.21 2.65
CA LEU A 35 8.81 6.87 2.38
C LEU A 35 7.35 6.74 2.86
N LEU A 36 7.04 7.18 4.08
CA LEU A 36 5.66 7.15 4.60
C LEU A 36 4.71 7.98 3.74
N GLU A 37 5.14 9.15 3.29
CA GLU A 37 4.35 9.98 2.40
C GLU A 37 4.02 9.26 1.08
N ASN A 38 5.03 8.63 0.46
CA ASN A 38 4.86 7.85 -0.76
C ASN A 38 3.94 6.63 -0.56
N ILE A 39 4.11 5.88 0.54
CA ILE A 39 3.24 4.74 0.86
C ILE A 39 1.78 5.19 0.98
N ARG A 40 1.54 6.30 1.67
CA ARG A 40 0.20 6.90 1.82
C ARG A 40 -0.35 7.41 0.49
N ALA A 41 0.49 7.94 -0.39
CA ALA A 41 0.09 8.36 -1.73
C ALA A 41 -0.40 7.17 -2.56
N TYR A 42 0.40 6.10 -2.65
CA TYR A 42 -0.02 4.88 -3.34
C TYR A 42 -1.27 4.24 -2.72
N ARG A 43 -1.44 4.29 -1.39
CA ARG A 43 -2.67 3.82 -0.75
C ARG A 43 -3.90 4.59 -1.21
N ARG A 44 -3.81 5.93 -1.33
CA ARG A 44 -4.89 6.79 -1.86
C ARG A 44 -5.13 6.55 -3.35
N ASP A 45 -4.09 6.35 -4.14
CA ASP A 45 -4.22 6.03 -5.57
C ASP A 45 -4.94 4.70 -5.76
N SER A 46 -4.62 3.69 -4.93
CA SER A 46 -5.33 2.41 -4.93
C SER A 46 -6.83 2.58 -4.68
N GLU A 47 -7.21 3.41 -3.70
CA GLU A 47 -8.60 3.72 -3.39
C GLU A 47 -9.29 4.45 -4.56
N HIS A 48 -8.60 5.41 -5.19
CA HIS A 48 -9.10 6.13 -6.36
C HIS A 48 -9.39 5.18 -7.53
N PHE A 49 -8.45 4.28 -7.86
CA PHE A 49 -8.61 3.33 -8.95
C PHE A 49 -9.70 2.29 -8.64
N LEU A 50 -9.79 1.83 -7.38
CA LEU A 50 -10.86 0.92 -6.95
C LEU A 50 -12.24 1.56 -7.14
N GLY A 51 -12.40 2.82 -6.71
CA GLY A 51 -13.66 3.56 -6.86
C GLY A 51 -14.08 3.78 -8.32
N ARG A 52 -13.15 3.63 -9.27
CA ARG A 52 -13.39 3.70 -10.72
C ARG A 52 -13.55 2.33 -11.39
N GLY A 53 -13.41 1.24 -10.64
CA GLY A 53 -13.43 -0.13 -11.19
C GLY A 53 -12.15 -0.54 -11.90
N ASP A 54 -11.06 0.24 -11.80
CA ASP A 54 -9.75 -0.13 -12.34
C ASP A 54 -9.00 -1.03 -11.34
N LEU A 55 -9.37 -2.31 -11.34
CA LEU A 55 -8.87 -3.28 -10.37
C LEU A 55 -7.37 -3.54 -10.52
N VAL A 56 -6.85 -3.51 -11.76
CA VAL A 56 -5.43 -3.77 -12.03
C VAL A 56 -4.57 -2.67 -11.43
N ARG A 57 -4.88 -1.40 -11.70
CA ARG A 57 -4.11 -0.28 -11.13
C ARG A 57 -4.32 -0.16 -9.62
N SER A 58 -5.53 -0.45 -9.14
CA SER A 58 -5.78 -0.47 -7.69
C SER A 58 -4.89 -1.48 -6.97
N TYR A 59 -4.77 -2.68 -7.51
CA TYR A 59 -3.91 -3.73 -6.97
C TYR A 59 -2.42 -3.38 -7.10
N GLU A 60 -2.00 -2.87 -8.26
CA GLU A 60 -0.63 -2.41 -8.50
C GLU A 60 -0.18 -1.37 -7.45
N CYS A 61 -1.01 -0.35 -7.18
CA CYS A 61 -0.71 0.66 -6.17
C CYS A 61 -0.53 0.07 -4.76
N LEU A 62 -1.33 -0.95 -4.38
CA LEU A 62 -1.16 -1.62 -3.08
C LEU A 62 0.17 -2.36 -2.98
N ILE A 63 0.56 -3.06 -4.05
CA ILE A 63 1.82 -3.79 -4.08
C ILE A 63 3.02 -2.82 -4.03
N TRP A 64 2.96 -1.69 -4.73
CA TRP A 64 3.97 -0.63 -4.61
C TRP A 64 4.05 -0.06 -3.20
N ALA A 65 2.92 0.28 -2.60
CA ALA A 65 2.87 0.78 -1.22
C ALA A 65 3.48 -0.24 -0.23
N TRP A 66 3.13 -1.52 -0.37
CA TRP A 66 3.65 -2.59 0.48
C TRP A 66 5.15 -2.82 0.29
N ALA A 67 5.63 -2.84 -0.95
CA ALA A 67 7.04 -3.03 -1.26
C ALA A 67 7.91 -1.91 -0.66
N ILE A 68 7.45 -0.65 -0.75
CA ILE A 68 8.14 0.50 -0.16
C ILE A 68 8.16 0.39 1.38
N LEU A 69 7.05 -0.01 1.99
CA LEU A 69 6.96 -0.21 3.44
C LEU A 69 7.97 -1.25 3.93
N GLU A 70 7.97 -2.44 3.33
CA GLU A 70 8.83 -3.55 3.74
C GLU A 70 10.31 -3.24 3.48
N THR A 71 10.63 -2.65 2.33
CA THR A 71 12.00 -2.20 2.03
C THR A 71 12.45 -1.12 3.01
N GLY A 72 11.57 -0.17 3.35
CA GLY A 72 11.84 0.87 4.34
C GLY A 72 12.11 0.29 5.74
N ARG A 73 11.41 -0.78 6.12
CA ARG A 73 11.65 -1.52 7.38
C ARG A 73 12.99 -2.26 7.36
N GLU A 74 13.26 -2.99 6.28
CA GLU A 74 14.51 -3.74 6.11
C GLU A 74 15.73 -2.82 6.19
N LEU A 75 15.65 -1.64 5.57
CA LEU A 75 16.73 -0.64 5.58
C LEU A 75 16.76 0.23 6.85
N GLY A 76 15.85 0.03 7.80
CA GLY A 76 15.80 0.75 9.07
C GLY A 76 15.30 2.20 8.98
N PHE A 77 14.68 2.60 7.87
CA PHE A 77 14.04 3.92 7.73
C PHE A 77 12.65 3.96 8.35
N LEU A 78 12.00 2.80 8.45
CA LEU A 78 10.67 2.62 9.03
C LEU A 78 10.73 1.57 10.15
N ARG A 79 9.90 1.73 11.18
CA ARG A 79 9.60 0.69 12.16
C ARG A 79 8.10 0.44 12.13
#